data_AF-A0A379SZ81-F1
#
_entry.id   AF-A0A379SZ81-F1
#
_cell.length_a   1.000
_cell.length_b   1.000
_cell.length_c   1.000
_cell.angle_alpha   90.00
_cell.angle_beta   90.00
_cell.angle_gamma   90.00
#
_symmetry.space_group_name_H-M   'P 1'
#
loop_
_entity.id
_entity.type
_entity.pdbx_description
1 polymer ?
#
loop_
_entity_poly.entity_id
_entity_poly.type
_entity_poly.pdbx_seq_one_letter_code
_entity_poly.pdbx_strand_id
1 'polypeptide(L)'
;MIESLRVLKTCRKTAISARRVALQIIHSNIISAPDELREQLRNMTRMQLIRTLGFSRPDASEYHNVTNIYRIALKSLARRYLELHDETSDLDVLIAAIVDELAPELIKRNGIRKRFAVADHCRR
;
A
#
# COMPACT_ATOMS: atom_id res chain seq x y z
N MET A 1 12.61 25.42 0.52
CA MET A 1 12.95 24.09 -0.03
C MET A 1 13.22 23.03 1.05
N ILE A 2 14.03 23.30 2.08
CA ILE A 2 14.21 22.36 3.23
C ILE A 2 12.88 22.03 3.91
N GLU A 3 12.04 23.04 4.11
CA GLU A 3 10.72 22.88 4.74
C GLU A 3 9.77 22.03 3.89
N SER A 4 9.77 22.21 2.56
CA SER A 4 8.99 21.40 1.61
C SER A 4 9.35 19.90 1.74
N LEU A 5 10.65 19.59 1.82
CA LEU A 5 11.14 18.22 1.97
C LEU A 5 10.82 17.64 3.35
N ARG A 6 10.81 18.46 4.42
CA ARG A 6 10.37 18.05 5.76
C ARG A 6 8.89 17.66 5.76
N VAL A 7 8.04 18.48 5.16
CA VAL A 7 6.58 18.25 5.06
C VAL A 7 6.30 16.98 4.26
N LEU A 8 6.90 16.82 3.07
CA LEU A 8 6.72 15.62 2.23
C LEU A 8 7.21 14.34 2.92
N LYS A 9 8.37 14.38 3.59
CA LYS A 9 8.85 13.23 4.38
C LYS A 9 7.93 12.86 5.53
N THR A 10 7.27 13.84 6.13
CA THR A 10 6.31 13.61 7.22
C THR A 10 5.05 12.93 6.68
N CYS A 11 4.48 13.47 5.59
CA CYS A 11 3.34 12.88 4.90
C CYS A 11 3.62 11.43 4.45
N ARG A 12 4.80 11.20 3.86
CA ARG A 12 5.22 9.84 3.45
C ARG A 12 5.29 8.88 4.63
N LYS A 13 5.82 9.32 5.77
CA LYS A 13 5.89 8.48 6.99
C LYS A 13 4.50 8.11 7.49
N THR A 14 3.55 9.04 7.46
CA THR A 14 2.17 8.77 7.89
C THR A 14 1.47 7.81 6.93
N ALA A 15 1.62 7.98 5.61
CA ALA A 15 1.08 7.06 4.61
C ALA A 15 1.63 5.63 4.77
N ILE A 16 2.96 5.48 4.96
CA ILE A 16 3.60 4.18 5.22
C ILE A 16 3.04 3.52 6.48
N SER A 17 2.86 4.30 7.56
CA SER A 17 2.30 3.80 8.82
C SER A 17 0.87 3.31 8.63
N ALA A 18 0.01 4.11 7.99
CA ALA A 18 -1.36 3.73 7.68
C ALA A 18 -1.44 2.47 6.80
N ARG A 19 -0.55 2.35 5.81
CA ARG A 19 -0.47 1.17 4.93
C ARG A 19 -0.10 -0.08 5.70
N ARG A 20 0.83 0.04 6.66
CA ARG A 20 1.21 -1.06 7.57
C ARG A 20 0.04 -1.48 8.45
N VAL A 21 -0.70 -0.53 9.01
CA VAL A 21 -1.89 -0.82 9.84
C VAL A 21 -2.96 -1.53 9.01
N ALA A 22 -3.26 -1.06 7.79
CA ALA A 22 -4.20 -1.72 6.90
C ALA A 22 -3.82 -3.18 6.62
N LEU A 23 -2.54 -3.42 6.31
CA LEU A 23 -2.02 -4.78 6.09
C LEU A 23 -2.14 -5.67 7.34
N GLN A 24 -1.85 -5.12 8.52
CA GLN A 24 -1.98 -5.86 9.78
C GLN A 24 -3.44 -6.26 10.04
N ILE A 25 -4.38 -5.35 9.82
CA ILE A 25 -5.82 -5.64 10.00
C ILE A 25 -6.29 -6.70 8.98
N ILE A 26 -5.80 -6.66 7.74
CA ILE A 26 -6.09 -7.70 6.73
C ILE A 26 -5.62 -9.07 7.22
N HIS A 27 -4.37 -9.19 7.67
CA HIS A 27 -3.85 -10.46 8.16
C HIS A 27 -4.62 -10.96 9.39
N SER A 28 -4.95 -10.08 10.33
CA SER A 28 -5.76 -10.41 11.51
C SER A 28 -7.12 -10.99 11.10
N ASN A 29 -7.81 -10.35 10.15
CA ASN A 29 -9.11 -10.84 9.67
C ASN A 29 -9.01 -12.17 8.91
N ILE A 30 -7.93 -12.41 8.16
CA ILE A 30 -7.71 -13.69 7.46
C ILE A 30 -7.51 -14.84 8.46
N ILE A 31 -6.85 -14.59 9.59
CA ILE A 31 -6.67 -15.59 10.65
C ILE A 31 -8.04 -15.99 11.22
N SER A 32 -8.93 -15.02 11.46
CA SER A 32 -10.27 -15.26 12.01
C SER A 32 -11.34 -15.64 10.98
N ALA A 33 -11.01 -15.64 9.69
CA ALA A 33 -11.95 -15.90 8.61
C ALA A 33 -12.43 -17.37 8.59
N PRO A 34 -13.62 -17.65 8.01
CA PRO A 34 -14.07 -19.02 7.74
C PRO A 34 -13.08 -19.80 6.86
N ASP A 35 -13.02 -21.12 7.03
CA ASP A 35 -12.01 -22.00 6.40
C ASP A 35 -11.98 -21.87 4.88
N GLU A 36 -13.15 -21.83 4.23
CA GLU A 36 -13.28 -21.64 2.78
C GLU A 36 -12.56 -20.37 2.28
N LEU A 37 -12.67 -19.27 3.03
CA LEU A 37 -12.03 -18.01 2.68
C LEU A 37 -10.52 -18.08 2.97
N ARG A 38 -10.13 -18.71 4.09
CA ARG A 38 -8.73 -18.83 4.47
C ARG A 38 -7.94 -19.68 3.47
N GLU A 39 -8.51 -20.80 3.02
CA GLU A 39 -7.88 -21.69 2.04
C GLU A 39 -7.63 -21.01 0.70
N GLN A 40 -8.60 -20.24 0.21
CA GLN A 40 -8.47 -19.46 -1.03
C GLN A 40 -7.30 -18.47 -0.97
N LEU A 41 -7.02 -17.89 0.20
CA LEU A 41 -6.04 -16.81 0.36
C LEU A 41 -4.63 -17.32 0.73
N ARG A 42 -4.49 -18.56 1.20
CA ARG A 42 -3.27 -19.10 1.81
C ARG A 42 -2.02 -19.07 0.92
N ASN A 43 -2.20 -19.28 -0.38
CA ASN A 43 -1.09 -19.43 -1.33
C ASN A 43 -0.77 -18.15 -2.11
N MET A 44 -1.43 -17.04 -1.79
CA MET A 44 -1.22 -15.78 -2.49
C MET A 44 -0.04 -15.01 -1.92
N THR A 45 0.79 -14.44 -2.80
CA THR A 45 1.74 -13.41 -2.37
C THR A 45 0.99 -12.18 -1.84
N ARG A 46 1.65 -11.34 -1.04
CA ARG A 46 1.03 -10.14 -0.48
C ARG A 46 0.35 -9.27 -1.54
N MET A 47 0.99 -9.05 -2.69
CA MET A 47 0.42 -8.18 -3.72
C MET A 47 -0.72 -8.85 -4.49
N GLN A 48 -0.63 -10.14 -4.75
CA GLN A 48 -1.75 -10.91 -5.31
C GLN A 48 -2.94 -10.87 -4.36
N LEU A 49 -2.73 -11.14 -3.08
CA LEU A 49 -3.76 -11.08 -2.04
C LEU A 49 -4.48 -9.73 -2.03
N ILE A 50 -3.73 -8.63 -1.91
CA ILE A 50 -4.29 -7.28 -1.86
C ILE A 50 -5.09 -6.97 -3.13
N ARG A 51 -4.54 -7.27 -4.31
CA ARG A 51 -5.24 -7.01 -5.58
C ARG A 51 -6.51 -7.85 -5.68
N THR A 52 -6.43 -9.15 -5.41
CA THR A 52 -7.60 -10.04 -5.44
C THR A 52 -8.70 -9.55 -4.50
N LEU A 53 -8.37 -9.14 -3.28
CA LEU A 53 -9.33 -8.58 -2.34
C LEU A 53 -9.89 -7.23 -2.82
N GLY A 54 -9.04 -6.33 -3.30
CA GLY A 54 -9.44 -4.99 -3.75
C GLY A 54 -10.34 -4.98 -4.99
N PHE A 55 -10.16 -5.95 -5.89
CA PHE A 55 -10.96 -6.14 -7.10
C PHE A 55 -12.17 -7.08 -6.92
N SER A 56 -12.28 -7.74 -5.76
CA SER A 56 -13.43 -8.61 -5.47
C SER A 56 -14.77 -7.85 -5.54
N ARG A 57 -15.84 -8.55 -5.88
CA ARG A 57 -17.22 -8.01 -5.97
C ARG A 57 -18.16 -8.76 -5.01
N PRO A 58 -17.97 -8.61 -3.68
CA PRO A 58 -18.94 -9.13 -2.72
C PRO A 58 -20.27 -8.39 -2.86
N ASP A 59 -21.37 -9.11 -2.68
CA ASP A 59 -22.71 -8.54 -2.75
C ASP A 59 -23.04 -7.83 -1.43
N ALA A 60 -23.29 -6.52 -1.47
CA ALA A 60 -23.59 -5.76 -0.26
C ALA A 60 -24.95 -6.09 0.37
N SER A 61 -25.83 -6.81 -0.36
CA SER A 61 -27.17 -7.17 0.10
C SER A 61 -27.18 -8.46 0.96
N GLU A 62 -26.18 -9.31 0.85
CA GLU A 62 -26.06 -10.56 1.64
C GLU A 62 -25.41 -10.32 3.01
N TYR A 63 -26.09 -9.58 3.90
CA TYR A 63 -25.56 -9.27 5.23
C TYR A 63 -25.61 -10.43 6.22
N HIS A 64 -26.44 -11.44 5.96
CA HIS A 64 -26.56 -12.65 6.78
C HIS A 64 -25.39 -13.63 6.59
N ASN A 65 -24.66 -13.52 5.48
CA ASN A 65 -23.54 -14.40 5.17
C ASN A 65 -22.24 -13.84 5.77
N VAL A 66 -21.77 -14.45 6.85
CA VAL A 66 -20.54 -14.04 7.56
C VAL A 66 -19.34 -14.01 6.60
N THR A 67 -19.19 -15.00 5.71
CA THR A 67 -18.10 -15.04 4.72
C THR A 67 -18.16 -13.82 3.80
N ASN A 68 -19.35 -13.40 3.40
CA ASN A 68 -19.54 -12.21 2.56
C ASN A 68 -19.21 -10.91 3.32
N ILE A 69 -19.57 -10.80 4.60
CA ILE A 69 -19.16 -9.67 5.46
C ILE A 69 -17.62 -9.56 5.55
N TYR A 70 -16.92 -10.68 5.73
CA TYR A 70 -15.45 -10.71 5.70
C TYR A 70 -14.92 -10.20 4.35
N ARG A 71 -15.50 -10.62 3.22
CA ARG A 71 -15.08 -10.16 1.89
C ARG A 71 -15.28 -8.66 1.71
N ILE A 72 -16.38 -8.09 2.18
CA ILE A 72 -16.65 -6.63 2.15
C ILE A 72 -15.59 -5.88 2.97
N ALA A 73 -15.33 -6.31 4.20
CA ALA A 73 -14.34 -5.69 5.08
C ALA A 73 -12.92 -5.76 4.49
N LEU A 74 -12.52 -6.95 4.02
CA LEU A 74 -11.22 -7.17 3.40
C LEU A 74 -11.03 -6.35 2.12
N LYS A 75 -12.08 -6.20 1.29
CA LYS A 75 -12.06 -5.34 0.11
C LYS A 75 -11.82 -3.88 0.47
N SER A 76 -12.51 -3.36 1.48
CA SER A 76 -12.32 -1.97 1.95
C SER A 76 -10.89 -1.72 2.42
N LEU A 77 -10.33 -2.63 3.22
CA LEU A 77 -8.94 -2.55 3.69
C LEU A 77 -7.92 -2.68 2.55
N ALA A 78 -8.17 -3.56 1.59
CA ALA A 78 -7.30 -3.77 0.44
C ALA A 78 -7.27 -2.54 -0.48
N ARG A 79 -8.42 -1.90 -0.72
CA ARG A 79 -8.47 -0.62 -1.46
C ARG A 79 -7.68 0.48 -0.75
N ARG A 80 -7.88 0.64 0.56
CA ARG A 80 -7.08 1.57 1.37
C ARG A 80 -5.58 1.30 1.27
N TYR A 81 -5.17 0.02 1.29
CA TYR A 81 -3.77 -0.34 1.10
C TYR A 81 -3.24 0.13 -0.27
N LEU A 82 -4.00 -0.10 -1.35
CA LEU A 82 -3.60 0.28 -2.71
C LEU A 82 -3.50 1.80 -2.85
N GLU A 83 -4.48 2.55 -2.33
CA GLU A 83 -4.47 4.01 -2.31
C GLU A 83 -3.23 4.55 -1.58
N LEU A 84 -2.93 4.04 -0.38
CA LEU A 84 -1.74 4.43 0.38
C LEU A 84 -0.43 3.98 -0.28
N HIS A 85 -0.47 2.90 -1.06
CA HIS A 85 0.68 2.44 -1.83
C HIS A 85 1.01 3.39 -2.97
N ASP A 86 -0.01 3.81 -3.70
CA ASP A 86 0.11 4.80 -4.77
C ASP A 86 0.53 6.16 -4.19
N GLU A 87 -0.10 6.64 -3.12
CA GLU A 87 0.27 7.89 -2.42
C GLU A 87 1.74 7.88 -1.98
N THR A 88 2.22 6.76 -1.41
CA THR A 88 3.63 6.64 -1.02
C THR A 88 4.56 6.78 -2.23
N SER A 89 4.17 6.20 -3.37
CA SER A 89 4.96 6.22 -4.60
C SER A 89 5.00 7.62 -5.20
N ASP A 90 3.85 8.31 -5.23
CA ASP A 90 3.74 9.69 -5.71
C ASP A 90 4.58 10.65 -4.84
N LEU A 91 4.56 10.48 -3.51
CA LEU A 91 5.40 11.23 -2.59
C LEU A 91 6.90 10.94 -2.80
N ASP A 92 7.27 9.69 -3.10
CA ASP A 92 8.66 9.33 -3.39
C ASP A 92 9.17 10.00 -4.68
N VAL A 93 8.34 10.12 -5.71
CA VAL A 93 8.66 10.86 -6.95
C VAL A 93 8.89 12.36 -6.65
N LEU A 94 7.99 12.99 -5.90
CA LEU A 94 8.13 14.42 -5.54
C LEU A 94 9.38 14.68 -4.68
N ILE A 95 9.68 13.79 -3.73
CA ILE A 95 10.89 13.90 -2.90
C ILE A 95 12.14 13.74 -3.75
N ALA A 96 12.16 12.79 -4.70
CA ALA A 96 13.30 12.58 -5.59
C ALA A 96 13.59 13.81 -6.45
N ALA A 97 12.56 14.42 -7.05
CA ALA A 97 12.72 15.63 -7.85
C ALA A 97 13.36 16.80 -7.07
N ILE A 98 12.87 17.05 -5.84
CA ILE A 98 13.41 18.12 -4.98
C ILE A 98 14.86 17.82 -4.56
N VAL A 99 15.20 16.56 -4.31
CA VAL A 99 16.57 16.16 -3.96
C VAL A 99 17.53 16.32 -5.14
N ASP A 100 17.08 15.96 -6.35
CA ASP A 100 17.86 16.11 -7.59
C ASP A 100 18.16 17.58 -7.91
N GLU A 101 17.24 18.50 -7.65
CA GLU A 101 17.46 19.95 -7.79
C GLU A 101 18.43 20.51 -6.73
N LEU A 102 18.29 20.10 -5.47
CA LEU A 102 19.02 20.69 -4.34
C LEU A 102 20.47 20.25 -4.23
N ALA A 103 20.83 19.07 -4.74
CA ALA A 103 22.15 18.50 -4.46
C ALA A 103 22.70 17.58 -5.56
N PRO A 104 22.96 18.10 -6.77
CA PRO A 104 23.56 17.31 -7.86
C PRO A 104 24.93 16.72 -7.46
N GLU A 105 25.70 17.41 -6.61
CA GLU A 105 27.03 16.97 -6.16
C GLU A 105 26.98 15.92 -5.02
N LEU A 106 25.93 15.90 -4.19
CA LEU A 106 25.74 14.84 -3.18
C LEU A 106 25.28 13.52 -3.82
N ILE A 107 24.58 13.58 -4.95
CA ILE A 107 24.19 12.41 -5.75
C ILE A 107 25.41 11.77 -6.42
N LYS A 108 26.41 12.56 -6.83
CA LYS A 108 27.68 12.07 -7.40
C LYS A 108 28.59 11.40 -6.36
N ARG A 109 28.62 11.90 -5.11
CA ARG A 109 29.53 11.39 -4.05
C ARG A 109 28.93 10.30 -3.18
N ASN A 110 27.63 10.35 -2.89
CA ASN A 110 26.97 9.38 -2.03
C ASN A 110 25.88 8.67 -2.81
N GLY A 111 25.99 7.34 -2.95
CA GLY A 111 25.01 6.44 -3.61
C GLY A 111 23.62 6.37 -2.96
N ILE A 112 23.10 7.48 -2.44
CA ILE A 112 21.79 7.67 -1.81
C ILE A 112 20.65 7.40 -2.80
N ARG A 113 20.93 7.43 -4.13
CA ARG A 113 19.97 7.04 -5.18
C ARG A 113 19.38 5.65 -4.97
N LYS A 114 20.06 4.73 -4.27
CA LYS A 114 19.58 3.35 -4.08
C LYS A 114 18.24 3.21 -3.33
N ARG A 115 17.75 4.25 -2.62
CA ARG A 115 16.47 4.18 -1.90
C ARG A 115 15.26 4.78 -2.62
N PHE A 116 15.48 5.46 -3.74
CA PHE A 116 14.44 6.13 -4.53
C PHE A 116 14.36 5.61 -5.97
N ALA A 117 14.86 4.39 -6.23
CA ALA A 117 14.62 3.73 -7.50
C ALA A 117 13.10 3.56 -7.66
N VAL A 118 12.52 4.45 -8.45
CA VAL A 118 11.15 4.42 -8.92
C VAL A 118 10.98 3.06 -9.59
N ALA A 119 10.26 2.15 -8.94
CA ALA A 119 9.80 0.95 -9.61
C ALA A 119 8.76 1.44 -10.62
N ASP A 120 9.16 1.45 -11.89
CA ASP A 120 8.28 1.78 -13.01
C ASP A 120 6.92 1.13 -12.80
N HIS A 121 5.90 1.98 -12.86
CA HIS A 121 4.49 1.65 -12.83
C HIS A 121 4.19 0.59 -13.89
N CYS A 122 4.19 -0.68 -13.49
CA CYS A 122 3.42 -1.70 -14.19
C CYS A 122 1.99 -1.66 -13.62
N ARG A 123 1.26 -0.58 -13.92
CA ARG A 123 -0.20 -0.57 -13.94
C ARG A 123 -0.66 -1.21 -15.25
N ARG A 124 -0.81 -2.53 -15.24
CA ARG A 124 -1.75 -3.27 -16.10
C ARG A 124 -2.34 -4.41 -15.28
#